data_AF-A0A814Q981-F1
#
_entry.id   AF-A0A814Q981-F1
#
_cell.length_a   1.000
_cell.length_b   1.000
_cell.length_c   1.000
_cell.angle_alpha   90.00
_cell.angle_beta   90.00
_cell.angle_gamma   90.00
#
_symmetry.space_group_name_H-M   'P 1'
#
loop_
_entity.id
_entity.type
_entity.pdbx_description
1 polymer ?
#
loop_
_entity_poly.entity_id
_entity_poly.type
_entity_poly.pdbx_seq_one_letter_code
_entity_poly.pdbx_strand_id
1 'polypeptide(L)'
;MVFFKSIRLVDASAKYGDGQRMMVANEVIEKGEKIWWCTCGDDDEILSRDEILTLCVDYPHLKKFLCWYSYMIADDTYCIPKTYCEQRNNDECCLFNHSCEPNCGMY
;
A
#
# COMPACT_ATOMS: atom_id res chain seq x y z
N MET A 1 -2.47 -10.63 -9.72
CA MET A 1 -1.08 -10.18 -9.78
C MET A 1 -0.30 -10.57 -11.06
N VAL A 2 0.01 -9.61 -11.95
CA VAL A 2 1.00 -9.76 -13.06
C VAL A 2 2.21 -8.83 -12.87
N PHE A 3 3.35 -9.38 -12.41
CA PHE A 3 4.59 -8.60 -12.21
C PHE A 3 5.41 -8.50 -13.50
N PHE A 4 6.17 -7.40 -13.63
CA PHE A 4 7.21 -7.28 -14.67
C PHE A 4 8.46 -8.09 -14.33
N LYS A 5 8.66 -8.36 -13.05
CA LYS A 5 9.82 -9.08 -12.51
C LYS A 5 9.37 -10.27 -11.68
N SER A 6 10.20 -11.30 -11.65
CA SER A 6 9.96 -12.49 -10.82
C SER A 6 10.11 -12.12 -9.35
N ILE A 7 8.97 -11.96 -8.68
CA ILE A 7 8.90 -11.73 -7.24
C ILE A 7 7.91 -12.71 -6.60
N ARG A 8 8.12 -13.03 -5.33
CA ARG A 8 7.25 -13.91 -4.56
C ARG A 8 6.84 -13.28 -3.24
N LEU A 9 5.64 -13.61 -2.80
CA LEU A 9 5.17 -13.33 -1.45
C LEU A 9 5.73 -14.38 -0.50
N VAL A 10 6.33 -13.94 0.61
CA VAL A 10 6.80 -14.84 1.67
C VAL A 10 6.20 -14.45 3.01
N ASP A 11 5.99 -15.46 3.87
CA ASP A 11 5.66 -15.26 5.26
C ASP A 11 6.88 -14.66 5.98
N ALA A 12 6.67 -13.51 6.61
CA ALA A 12 7.70 -12.77 7.33
C ALA A 12 7.41 -12.72 8.85
N SER A 13 6.46 -13.55 9.32
CA SER A 13 5.93 -13.45 10.66
C SER A 13 6.98 -13.68 11.74
N ALA A 14 7.90 -14.61 11.50
CA ALA A 14 9.01 -14.92 12.43
C ALA A 14 9.91 -13.72 12.73
N LYS A 15 9.99 -12.73 11.82
CA LYS A 15 10.87 -11.56 11.97
C LYS A 15 10.11 -10.29 12.35
N TYR A 16 8.92 -10.08 11.81
CA TYR A 16 8.19 -8.81 11.93
C TYR A 16 6.88 -8.90 12.71
N GLY A 17 6.50 -10.08 13.22
CA GLY A 17 5.29 -10.30 14.01
C GLY A 17 4.20 -11.03 13.24
N ASP A 18 3.19 -11.50 13.94
CA ASP A 18 2.15 -12.37 13.38
C ASP A 18 1.43 -11.75 12.16
N GLY A 19 1.21 -12.58 11.13
CA GLY A 19 0.53 -12.20 9.89
C GLY A 19 1.33 -11.29 8.95
N GLN A 20 2.59 -10.97 9.26
CA GLN A 20 3.43 -10.12 8.42
C GLN A 20 3.89 -10.86 7.17
N ARG A 21 3.84 -10.17 6.03
CA ARG A 21 4.21 -10.72 4.72
C ARG A 21 5.15 -9.76 4.00
N MET A 22 5.95 -10.27 3.08
CA MET A 22 6.85 -9.43 2.29
C MET A 22 7.00 -9.93 0.86
N MET A 23 7.19 -9.00 -0.06
CA MET A 23 7.57 -9.29 -1.45
C MET A 23 9.09 -9.40 -1.56
N VAL A 24 9.56 -10.49 -2.15
CA VAL A 24 11.00 -10.79 -2.33
C VAL A 24 11.27 -11.06 -3.80
N ALA A 25 12.30 -10.42 -4.34
CA ALA A 25 12.79 -10.68 -5.69
C ALA A 25 13.41 -12.08 -5.79
N ASN A 26 13.07 -12.82 -6.85
CA ASN A 26 13.66 -14.12 -7.20
C ASN A 26 14.69 -14.01 -8.33
N GLU A 27 14.89 -12.80 -8.85
CA GLU A 27 15.88 -12.49 -9.88
C GLU A 27 16.59 -11.17 -9.55
N VAL A 28 17.68 -10.89 -10.27
CA VAL A 28 18.34 -9.59 -10.20
C VAL A 28 17.44 -8.54 -10.83
N ILE A 29 17.20 -7.45 -10.10
CA ILE A 29 16.46 -6.28 -10.58
C ILE A 29 17.43 -5.12 -10.59
N GLU A 30 17.70 -4.59 -11.79
CA GLU A 30 18.61 -3.47 -11.98
C GLU A 30 17.95 -2.15 -11.58
N LYS A 31 18.79 -1.15 -11.24
CA LYS A 31 18.29 0.16 -10.86
C LYS A 31 17.47 0.80 -11.99
N GLY A 32 16.24 1.20 -11.67
CA GLY A 32 15.33 1.88 -12.60
C GLY A 32 14.42 0.94 -13.38
N GLU A 33 14.56 -0.38 -13.21
CA GLU A 33 13.62 -1.33 -13.78
C GLU A 33 12.25 -1.26 -13.10
N LYS A 34 11.20 -1.43 -13.89
CA LYS A 34 9.83 -1.50 -13.39
C LYS A 34 9.56 -2.89 -12.82
N ILE A 35 8.93 -2.94 -11.65
CA ILE A 35 8.61 -4.19 -10.94
C ILE A 35 7.11 -4.51 -11.02
N TRP A 36 6.28 -3.50 -10.80
CA TRP A 36 4.82 -3.59 -10.71
C TRP A 36 4.16 -2.26 -11.11
N TRP A 37 2.90 -2.29 -11.51
CA TRP A 37 2.06 -1.09 -11.61
C TRP A 37 1.14 -1.00 -10.41
N CYS A 38 1.38 -0.03 -9.54
CA CYS A 38 0.40 0.34 -8.54
C CYS A 38 -0.57 1.36 -9.11
N THR A 39 -1.87 1.08 -9.06
CA THR A 39 -2.91 1.99 -9.54
C THR A 39 -4.06 1.96 -8.56
N CYS A 40 -4.71 3.10 -8.34
CA CYS A 40 -6.04 3.13 -7.75
C CYS A 40 -6.97 2.30 -8.63
N GLY A 41 -7.46 1.20 -8.07
CA GLY A 41 -8.38 0.28 -8.74
C GLY A 41 -9.84 0.63 -8.45
N ASP A 42 -10.72 -0.22 -8.97
CA ASP A 42 -12.18 -0.12 -8.75
C ASP A 42 -12.58 -0.32 -7.26
N ASP A 43 -11.67 -0.88 -6.47
CA ASP A 43 -11.80 -1.14 -5.03
C ASP A 43 -11.19 -0.01 -4.16
N ASP A 44 -10.85 1.12 -4.76
CA ASP A 44 -10.34 2.30 -4.06
C ASP A 44 -11.32 3.47 -4.11
N GLU A 45 -11.22 4.37 -3.13
CA GLU A 45 -11.88 5.66 -3.12
C GLU A 45 -10.85 6.77 -3.28
N ILE A 46 -11.22 7.78 -4.07
CA ILE A 46 -10.42 8.98 -4.26
C ILE A 46 -11.08 10.09 -3.45
N LEU A 47 -10.36 10.57 -2.43
CA LEU A 47 -10.83 11.60 -1.50
C LEU A 47 -9.80 12.72 -1.40
N SER A 48 -10.29 13.90 -1.02
CA SER A 48 -9.44 15.01 -0.61
C SER A 48 -8.82 14.79 0.76
N ARG A 49 -7.80 15.60 1.11
CA ARG A 49 -7.23 15.60 2.46
C ARG A 49 -8.29 15.88 3.52
N ASP A 50 -9.16 16.87 3.28
CA ASP A 50 -10.17 17.29 4.25
C ASP A 50 -11.25 16.22 4.47
N GLU A 51 -11.62 15.48 3.43
CA GLU A 51 -12.51 14.32 3.55
C GLU A 51 -11.89 13.21 4.39
N ILE A 52 -10.61 12.87 4.16
CA ILE A 52 -9.91 11.87 4.98
C ILE A 52 -9.79 12.32 6.45
N LEU A 53 -9.49 13.61 6.68
CA LEU A 53 -9.40 14.16 8.02
C LEU A 53 -10.77 14.14 8.73
N THR A 54 -11.85 14.41 8.00
CA THR A 54 -13.23 14.28 8.51
C THR A 54 -13.51 12.84 8.93
N LEU A 55 -13.18 11.85 8.09
CA LEU A 55 -13.30 10.43 8.45
C LEU A 55 -12.51 10.09 9.72
N CYS A 56 -11.30 10.64 9.88
CA CYS A 56 -10.49 10.41 11.07
C CYS A 56 -11.08 11.02 12.35
N VAL A 57 -11.86 12.09 12.25
CA VAL A 57 -12.56 12.74 13.37
C VAL A 57 -13.84 11.98 13.70
N ASP A 58 -14.66 11.68 12.70
CA ASP A 58 -15.95 11.01 12.87
C ASP A 58 -15.78 9.54 13.27
N TYR A 59 -14.71 8.90 12.79
CA TYR A 59 -14.40 7.49 13.04
C TYR A 59 -12.96 7.30 13.52
N PRO A 60 -12.62 7.67 14.78
CA PRO A 60 -11.24 7.65 15.29
C PRO A 60 -10.55 6.28 15.22
N HIS A 61 -11.33 5.19 15.25
CA HIS A 61 -10.81 3.82 15.13
C HIS A 61 -10.23 3.52 13.74
N LEU A 62 -10.69 4.22 12.69
CA LEU A 62 -10.19 4.08 11.32
C LEU A 62 -8.89 4.83 11.08
N LYS A 63 -8.57 5.84 11.92
CA LYS A 63 -7.44 6.76 11.72
C LYS A 63 -6.13 6.03 11.43
N LYS A 64 -5.82 4.99 12.21
CA LYS A 64 -4.57 4.23 12.05
C LYS A 64 -4.53 3.51 10.70
N PHE A 65 -5.64 2.90 10.31
CA PHE A 65 -5.78 2.19 9.05
C PHE A 65 -5.66 3.16 7.86
N LEU A 66 -6.38 4.29 7.90
CA LEU A 66 -6.32 5.33 6.87
C LEU A 66 -4.90 5.90 6.73
N CYS A 67 -4.21 6.21 7.84
CA CYS A 67 -2.83 6.70 7.80
C CYS A 67 -1.83 5.71 7.17
N TRP A 68 -2.09 4.41 7.24
CA TRP A 68 -1.19 3.39 6.70
C TRP A 68 -1.41 3.10 5.23
N TYR A 69 -2.65 3.22 4.77
CA TYR A 69 -3.05 2.77 3.44
C TYR A 69 -3.56 3.89 2.52
N SER A 70 -3.49 5.15 2.96
CA SER A 70 -3.67 6.30 2.08
C SER A 70 -2.37 6.64 1.34
N TYR A 71 -2.44 6.89 0.03
CA TYR A 71 -1.33 7.46 -0.73
C TYR A 71 -1.82 8.61 -1.64
N MET A 72 -0.98 9.63 -1.79
CA MET A 72 -1.30 10.81 -2.57
C MET A 72 -1.09 10.53 -4.06
N ILE A 73 -2.09 10.84 -4.90
CA ILE A 73 -2.06 10.61 -6.35
C ILE A 73 -2.06 11.90 -7.17
N ALA A 74 -2.51 13.01 -6.60
CA ALA A 74 -2.42 14.34 -7.16
C ALA A 74 -2.46 15.40 -6.05
N ASP A 75 -2.39 16.69 -6.41
CA ASP A 75 -2.53 17.77 -5.44
C ASP A 75 -3.86 17.66 -4.69
N ASP A 76 -3.78 17.70 -3.36
CA ASP A 76 -4.88 17.47 -2.42
C ASP A 76 -5.74 16.22 -2.67
N THR A 77 -5.23 15.22 -3.41
CA THR A 77 -6.01 14.04 -3.83
C THR A 77 -5.32 12.77 -3.38
N TYR A 78 -6.06 11.93 -2.66
CA TYR A 78 -5.57 10.73 -2.03
C TYR A 78 -6.41 9.53 -2.43
N CYS A 79 -5.73 8.40 -2.59
CA CYS A 79 -6.33 7.10 -2.81
C CYS A 79 -6.39 6.36 -1.47
N ILE A 80 -7.54 5.81 -1.12
CA ILE A 80 -7.72 4.95 0.06
C ILE A 80 -8.48 3.66 -0.33
N PRO A 81 -8.31 2.54 0.40
CA PRO A 81 -9.05 1.32 0.10
C PRO A 81 -10.53 1.50 0.41
N LYS A 82 -11.45 1.24 -0.52
CA LYS A 82 -12.91 1.34 -0.34
C LYS A 82 -13.45 0.47 0.80
N THR A 83 -12.69 -0.55 1.18
CA THR A 83 -13.00 -1.45 2.31
C THR A 83 -12.47 -0.94 3.66
N TYR A 84 -12.10 0.35 3.75
CA TYR A 84 -11.57 0.97 4.97
C TYR A 84 -12.51 0.84 6.17
N CYS A 85 -13.83 0.86 5.98
CA CYS A 85 -14.83 0.65 7.05
C CYS A 85 -14.67 -0.71 7.75
N GLU A 86 -14.18 -1.72 7.04
CA GLU A 86 -13.89 -3.06 7.58
C GLU A 86 -12.43 -3.19 8.04
N GLN A 87 -11.63 -2.12 7.91
CA GLN A 87 -10.17 -2.12 8.09
C GLN A 87 -9.48 -3.23 7.29
N ARG A 88 -9.97 -3.45 6.07
CA ARG A 88 -9.41 -4.40 5.12
C ARG A 88 -8.76 -3.65 3.98
N ASN A 89 -7.66 -4.20 3.50
CA ASN A 89 -7.01 -3.73 2.30
C ASN A 89 -6.78 -4.92 1.36
N ASN A 90 -7.38 -4.84 0.18
CA ASN A 90 -7.26 -5.86 -0.85
C ASN A 90 -6.26 -5.45 -1.95
N ASP A 91 -5.67 -4.25 -1.85
CA ASP A 91 -4.68 -3.76 -2.80
C ASP A 91 -3.36 -4.54 -2.67
N GLU A 92 -2.96 -5.16 -3.77
CA GLU A 92 -1.70 -5.89 -3.91
C GLU A 92 -0.48 -4.96 -3.70
N CYS A 93 -0.61 -3.65 -3.93
CA CYS A 93 0.44 -2.66 -3.66
C CYS A 93 0.84 -2.62 -2.19
N CYS A 94 -0.08 -2.91 -1.28
CA CYS A 94 0.17 -2.85 0.16
C CYS A 94 1.02 -4.03 0.67
N LEU A 95 1.39 -4.97 -0.22
CA LEU A 95 2.39 -6.00 0.05
C LEU A 95 3.83 -5.46 -0.05
N PHE A 96 4.02 -4.26 -0.62
CA PHE A 96 5.30 -3.55 -0.58
C PHE A 96 5.40 -2.75 0.71
N ASN A 97 6.26 -3.22 1.61
CA ASN A 97 6.40 -2.64 2.94
C ASN A 97 7.17 -1.31 2.93
N HIS A 98 6.85 -0.45 3.90
CA HIS A 98 7.64 0.74 4.21
C HIS A 98 9.02 0.37 4.79
N SER A 99 10.05 1.12 4.40
CA SER A 99 11.40 1.09 4.97
C SER A 99 11.97 2.50 5.00
N CYS A 100 12.74 2.85 6.03
CA CYS A 100 13.51 4.11 6.08
C CYS A 100 14.70 4.11 5.12
N GLU A 101 15.12 2.93 4.65
CA GLU A 101 16.14 2.73 3.62
C GLU A 101 15.53 1.89 2.49
N PRO A 102 14.64 2.48 1.66
CA PRO A 102 13.96 1.73 0.62
C PRO A 102 14.87 1.49 -0.59
N ASN A 103 14.69 0.36 -1.25
CA ASN A 103 15.34 0.04 -2.53
C ASN A 103 14.41 0.19 -3.74
N CYS A 104 13.15 0.55 -3.51
CA CYS A 104 12.12 0.79 -4.51
C CYS A 104 11.44 2.14 -4.22
N GLY A 105 10.85 2.75 -5.24
CA GLY A 105 10.03 3.96 -5.10
C GLY A 105 8.92 3.96 -6.14
N MET A 106 7.89 4.78 -5.91
CA MET A 106 6.87 5.06 -6.92
C MET A 106 7.42 6.12 -7.88
N TYR A 107 7.28 5.89 -9.19
CA TYR A 107 7.68 6.78 -10.27
C TYR A 107 6.53 6.95 -11.26
#